data_AF-A0AA39NPC4-F1
#
_entry.id   AF-A0AA39NPC4-F1
#
_cell.length_a   1.000
_cell.length_b   1.000
_cell.length_c   1.000
_cell.angle_alpha   90.00
_cell.angle_beta   90.00
_cell.angle_gamma   90.00
#
_symmetry.space_group_name_H-M   'P 1'
#
loop_
_entity.id
_entity.type
_entity.pdbx_description
1 polymer ?
#
loop_
_entity_poly.entity_id
_entity_poly.type
_entity_poly.pdbx_seq_one_letter_code
_entity_poly.pdbx_strand_id
1 'polypeptide(L)'
;MYYTISYPSPVLIIQQDFGHKQFWRMLIKQQSEVERILEEVEHRAYELILASQNALWVLKRPVDTSKPDVDCSGYDEAPLRATKTEEYASHPQSIENSDDGYHDVRAEVEDPLEVALREKATILREKIYTRISRYCAYPESKWYHEQLEVINSIIRRIVYTDASLMVTSQNYTSAMEFLRDEKLEVQTLSKLWTGLVELLTDQARAAIDDVLRPVDDSASYVVVLGGRVYKDPTTGPRPFRSWAHFSSIIRCYGCLRKTCKTMDEVIALTQYTILTWTHLNQSTLKCYHNVDGSSILMLCGSIVNYFEYSDFSHRYTVTKYNDIIDHTPQWSETEMNITVCMGLSLNDPKAEAFVNACTREKSFMVLSRRGKEGKVVRSTPKIWCKRTRRANTRAGLKKLPWEETKSVVYFRDSLLEECWTLTSMSKRVEDCYQVAVVDTEAENVTGVVAKLAKIWIEVYGVECIHELCNEIARPYVKSGDLEIVEEEGEEDANRICPKRNVLMPGAAADVHASYRRLWQKSPCSGIFDD
;
A
#
# COMPACT_ATOMS: atom_id res chain seq x y z
N MET A 1 78.80 -2.91 -34.62
CA MET A 1 78.44 -4.34 -34.78
C MET A 1 77.47 -4.66 -33.65
N TYR A 2 76.24 -4.98 -34.00
CA TYR A 2 75.10 -5.10 -33.09
C TYR A 2 75.30 -6.22 -32.06
N TYR A 3 75.14 -5.91 -30.77
CA TYR A 3 74.79 -6.91 -29.76
C TYR A 3 73.39 -6.60 -29.26
N THR A 4 72.48 -7.49 -29.62
CA THR A 4 71.06 -7.49 -29.33
C THR A 4 70.84 -7.79 -27.85
N ILE A 5 70.09 -6.92 -27.17
CA ILE A 5 69.57 -7.17 -25.83
C ILE A 5 68.53 -8.29 -25.94
N SER A 6 68.82 -9.44 -25.33
CA SER A 6 67.87 -10.54 -25.22
C SER A 6 66.89 -10.20 -24.10
N TYR A 7 65.64 -9.90 -24.46
CA TYR A 7 64.55 -9.79 -23.51
C TYR A 7 64.33 -11.14 -22.81
N PRO A 8 64.07 -11.17 -21.49
CA PRO A 8 63.67 -12.39 -20.82
C PRO A 8 62.36 -12.90 -21.41
N SER A 9 62.34 -14.22 -21.62
CA SER A 9 61.27 -15.00 -22.26
C SER A 9 59.87 -14.76 -21.64
N PRO A 10 58.78 -14.75 -22.45
CA PRO A 10 57.39 -14.59 -21.96
C PRO A 10 56.90 -15.71 -21.03
N VAL A 11 57.68 -16.77 -20.87
CA VAL A 11 57.31 -17.98 -20.11
C VAL A 11 57.22 -17.71 -18.60
N LEU A 12 57.97 -16.74 -18.07
CA LEU A 12 57.97 -16.41 -16.63
C LEU A 12 56.75 -15.61 -16.17
N ILE A 13 56.12 -14.83 -17.06
CA ILE A 13 54.92 -14.05 -16.73
C ILE A 13 53.66 -14.95 -16.72
N ILE A 14 53.63 -16.00 -17.54
CA ILE A 14 52.49 -16.94 -17.64
C ILE A 14 52.44 -17.90 -16.44
N GLN A 15 53.58 -18.28 -15.86
CA GLN A 15 53.63 -19.15 -14.67
C GLN A 15 53.18 -18.45 -13.37
N GLN A 16 53.48 -17.15 -13.21
CA GLN A 16 53.03 -16.38 -12.04
C GLN A 16 51.50 -16.18 -12.05
N ASP A 17 50.91 -15.99 -13.23
CA ASP A 17 49.47 -15.76 -13.39
C ASP A 17 48.64 -17.05 -13.17
N PHE A 18 49.17 -18.23 -13.51
CA PHE A 18 48.51 -19.52 -13.23
C PHE A 18 48.50 -19.85 -11.74
N GLY A 19 49.63 -19.65 -11.04
CA GLY A 19 49.73 -19.86 -9.60
C GLY A 19 48.83 -18.91 -8.82
N HIS A 20 48.78 -17.62 -9.20
CA HIS A 20 47.89 -16.62 -8.60
C HIS A 20 46.41 -16.95 -8.83
N LYS A 21 46.01 -17.32 -10.05
CA LYS A 21 44.63 -17.74 -10.35
C LYS A 21 44.21 -19.00 -9.58
N GLN A 22 45.10 -19.98 -9.44
CA GLN A 22 44.81 -21.20 -8.70
C GLN A 22 44.77 -20.96 -7.19
N PHE A 23 45.65 -20.11 -6.66
CA PHE A 23 45.61 -19.64 -5.28
C PHE A 23 44.33 -18.86 -4.98
N TRP A 24 43.95 -17.91 -5.85
CA TRP A 24 42.70 -17.16 -5.75
C TRP A 24 41.46 -18.07 -5.77
N ARG A 25 41.43 -19.08 -6.65
CA ARG A 25 40.36 -20.10 -6.66
C ARG A 25 40.32 -20.91 -5.37
N MET A 26 41.49 -21.24 -4.80
CA MET A 26 41.56 -21.95 -3.52
C MET A 26 41.05 -21.06 -2.38
N LEU A 27 41.41 -19.78 -2.34
CA LEU A 27 40.91 -18.82 -1.37
C LEU A 27 39.40 -18.65 -1.48
N ILE A 28 38.84 -18.47 -2.68
CA ILE A 28 37.39 -18.42 -2.90
C ILE A 28 36.73 -19.71 -2.39
N LYS A 29 37.32 -20.87 -2.68
CA LYS A 29 36.78 -22.15 -2.23
C LYS A 29 36.79 -22.24 -0.70
N GLN A 30 37.90 -21.90 -0.05
CA GLN A 30 38.01 -21.91 1.40
C GLN A 30 37.05 -20.90 2.05
N GLN A 31 36.94 -19.70 1.50
CA GLN A 31 35.97 -18.70 1.93
C GLN A 31 34.54 -19.26 1.84
N SER A 32 34.16 -19.84 0.70
CA SER A 32 32.82 -20.42 0.53
C SER A 32 32.54 -21.59 1.49
N GLU A 33 33.57 -22.35 1.85
CA GLU A 33 33.45 -23.46 2.81
C GLU A 33 33.24 -22.94 4.23
N VAL A 34 33.96 -21.87 4.62
CA VAL A 34 33.79 -21.20 5.91
C VAL A 34 32.42 -20.53 5.99
N GLU A 35 32.00 -19.80 4.95
CA GLU A 35 30.67 -19.16 4.88
C GLU A 35 29.56 -20.21 5.04
N ARG A 36 29.66 -21.36 4.35
CA ARG A 36 28.70 -22.46 4.48
C ARG A 36 28.64 -23.04 5.90
N ILE A 37 29.79 -23.21 6.56
CA ILE A 37 29.82 -23.71 7.94
C ILE A 37 29.21 -22.67 8.89
N LEU A 38 29.52 -21.38 8.69
CA LEU A 38 28.91 -20.30 9.48
C LEU A 38 27.39 -20.30 9.34
N GLU A 39 26.86 -20.43 8.12
CA GLU A 39 25.41 -20.53 7.89
C GLU A 39 24.78 -21.74 8.60
N GLU A 40 25.42 -22.91 8.59
CA GLU A 40 24.95 -24.09 9.31
C GLU A 40 24.95 -23.88 10.83
N VAL A 41 25.98 -23.22 11.37
CA VAL A 41 26.09 -22.89 12.80
C VAL A 41 25.02 -21.86 13.20
N GLU A 42 24.84 -20.81 12.41
CA GLU A 42 23.80 -19.80 12.63
C GLU A 42 22.41 -20.42 12.59
N HIS A 43 22.12 -21.28 11.61
CA HIS A 43 20.84 -21.99 11.52
C HIS A 43 20.61 -22.87 12.75
N ARG A 44 21.64 -23.59 13.20
CA ARG A 44 21.51 -24.43 14.40
C ARG A 44 21.32 -23.61 15.67
N ALA A 45 22.04 -22.51 15.82
CA ALA A 45 21.85 -21.58 16.94
C ALA A 45 20.43 -21.00 16.93
N TYR A 46 19.94 -20.62 15.75
CA TYR A 46 18.59 -20.12 15.55
C TYR A 46 17.50 -21.13 15.97
N GLU A 47 17.63 -22.41 15.58
CA GLU A 47 16.74 -23.48 16.03
C GLU A 47 16.70 -23.61 17.56
N LEU A 48 17.86 -23.51 18.21
CA LEU A 48 17.98 -23.61 19.67
C LEU A 48 17.34 -22.40 20.37
N ILE A 49 17.55 -21.19 19.85
CA ILE A 49 16.89 -19.97 20.33
C ILE A 49 15.37 -20.15 20.26
N LEU A 50 14.84 -20.58 19.12
CA LEU A 50 13.41 -20.82 18.96
C LEU A 50 12.88 -21.93 19.88
N ALA A 51 13.62 -23.03 20.02
CA ALA A 51 13.25 -24.14 20.91
C ALA A 51 13.14 -23.66 22.37
N SER A 52 14.07 -22.83 22.83
CA SER A 52 14.06 -22.28 24.19
C SER A 52 12.81 -21.42 24.49
N GLN A 53 12.21 -20.85 23.44
CA GLN A 53 11.02 -19.99 23.54
C GLN A 53 9.72 -20.70 23.12
N ASN A 54 9.74 -22.04 22.93
CA ASN A 54 8.61 -22.82 22.39
C ASN A 54 8.11 -22.30 21.02
N ALA A 55 9.03 -21.76 20.22
CA ALA A 55 8.73 -21.04 18.97
C ALA A 55 9.16 -21.77 17.69
N LEU A 56 9.38 -23.09 17.73
CA LEU A 56 9.78 -23.90 16.55
C LEU A 56 8.79 -23.84 15.38
N TRP A 57 7.56 -23.36 15.63
CA TRP A 57 6.57 -23.10 14.58
C TRP A 57 7.06 -22.05 13.56
N VAL A 58 8.02 -21.19 13.91
CA VAL A 58 8.61 -20.20 12.99
C VAL A 58 9.30 -20.89 11.81
N LEU A 59 10.01 -22.00 12.06
CA LEU A 59 10.72 -22.77 11.01
C LEU A 59 9.77 -23.49 10.04
N LYS A 60 8.50 -23.68 10.45
CA LYS A 60 7.48 -24.37 9.65
C LYS A 60 6.70 -23.42 8.75
N ARG A 61 7.03 -22.13 8.74
CA ARG A 61 6.34 -21.15 7.91
C ARG A 61 6.58 -21.46 6.43
N PRO A 62 5.53 -21.48 5.60
CA PRO A 62 5.71 -21.55 4.17
C PRO A 62 6.52 -20.33 3.72
N VAL A 63 7.50 -20.54 2.85
CA VAL A 63 8.20 -19.44 2.19
C VAL A 63 7.15 -18.69 1.38
N ASP A 64 6.94 -17.42 1.72
CA ASP A 64 5.95 -16.61 1.02
C ASP A 64 6.46 -16.35 -0.40
N THR A 65 5.87 -17.04 -1.37
CA THR A 65 6.28 -16.96 -2.78
C THR A 65 5.69 -15.74 -3.48
N SER A 66 4.93 -14.91 -2.75
CA SER A 66 4.47 -13.63 -3.26
C SER A 66 5.67 -12.74 -3.55
N LYS A 67 5.90 -12.43 -4.84
CA LYS A 67 6.87 -11.40 -5.20
C LYS A 67 6.47 -10.08 -4.53
N PRO A 68 7.42 -9.30 -3.99
CA PRO A 68 7.13 -7.94 -3.57
C PRO A 68 6.46 -7.20 -4.74
N ASP A 69 5.35 -6.53 -4.46
CA ASP A 69 4.66 -5.72 -5.46
C ASP A 69 5.61 -4.57 -5.85
N VAL A 70 6.27 -4.76 -7.01
CA VAL A 70 7.25 -3.83 -7.56
C VAL A 70 6.67 -2.41 -7.56
N ASP A 71 7.42 -1.48 -6.96
CA ASP A 71 7.19 -0.02 -7.00
C ASP A 71 5.98 0.55 -6.22
N CYS A 72 5.49 -0.16 -5.20
CA CYS A 72 4.31 0.26 -4.44
C CYS A 72 4.61 0.99 -3.11
N SER A 73 5.89 1.12 -2.72
CA SER A 73 6.25 1.83 -1.47
C SER A 73 6.03 3.34 -1.55
N GLY A 74 6.11 3.92 -2.77
CA GLY A 74 5.93 5.35 -3.01
C GLY A 74 7.02 6.24 -2.41
N TYR A 75 8.10 5.66 -1.87
CA TYR A 75 9.24 6.37 -1.33
C TYR A 75 10.46 6.17 -2.23
N ASP A 76 11.16 7.26 -2.54
CA ASP A 76 12.50 7.24 -3.15
C ASP A 76 13.45 6.43 -2.26
N GLU A 77 14.34 5.60 -2.81
CA GLU A 77 15.33 4.85 -2.01
C GLU A 77 16.58 5.67 -1.69
N ALA A 78 16.70 6.88 -2.25
CA ALA A 78 17.82 7.77 -1.99
C ALA A 78 17.84 8.26 -0.52
N PRO A 79 19.04 8.34 0.10
CA PRO A 79 19.24 9.01 1.39
C PRO A 79 18.81 10.49 1.37
N LEU A 80 18.45 11.03 2.54
CA LEU A 80 18.17 12.46 2.66
C LEU A 80 19.43 13.30 2.43
N ARG A 81 19.29 14.39 1.68
CA ARG A 81 20.33 15.43 1.58
C ARG A 81 20.25 16.32 2.82
N ALA A 82 21.33 16.52 3.57
CA ALA A 82 21.37 17.58 4.58
C ALA A 82 20.89 18.92 4.01
N THR A 83 20.06 19.58 4.80
CA THR A 83 19.67 20.97 4.60
C THR A 83 20.89 21.85 4.82
N LYS A 84 21.31 22.59 3.79
CA LYS A 84 22.30 23.66 3.92
C LYS A 84 21.73 24.78 4.79
N THR A 85 21.80 24.65 6.10
CA THR A 85 21.60 25.79 7.01
C THR A 85 22.30 25.49 8.34
N GLU A 86 23.16 26.42 8.73
CA GLU A 86 23.98 26.49 9.96
C GLU A 86 25.33 25.75 9.94
N GLU A 87 26.19 26.12 8.99
CA GLU A 87 27.62 26.19 9.26
C GLU A 87 27.90 27.40 10.16
N TYR A 88 28.01 27.18 11.47
CA TYR A 88 28.83 28.00 12.34
C TYR A 88 29.81 27.11 13.08
N ALA A 89 31.08 27.54 13.03
CA ALA A 89 32.27 26.96 13.66
C ALA A 89 32.97 25.81 12.90
N SER A 90 33.30 26.02 11.63
CA SER A 90 34.60 25.55 11.12
C SER A 90 35.69 26.44 11.75
N HIS A 91 36.35 25.92 12.80
CA HIS A 91 37.67 26.42 13.18
C HIS A 91 38.62 26.21 12.00
N PRO A 92 39.23 27.27 11.44
CA PRO A 92 40.34 27.10 10.53
C PRO A 92 41.52 26.64 11.40
N GLN A 93 41.93 25.38 11.26
CA GLN A 93 43.27 24.99 11.67
C GLN A 93 44.23 25.73 10.74
N SER A 94 44.74 26.86 11.23
CA SER A 94 45.92 27.52 10.69
C SER A 94 47.06 26.51 10.68
N ILE A 95 47.52 26.16 9.49
CA ILE A 95 48.80 25.48 9.27
C ILE A 95 49.88 26.47 9.68
N GLU A 96 50.30 26.41 10.95
CA GLU A 96 51.60 26.95 11.35
C GLU A 96 52.66 25.97 10.88
N ASN A 97 53.34 26.37 9.80
CA ASN A 97 54.62 25.81 9.42
C ASN A 97 55.63 26.15 10.54
N SER A 98 55.93 25.19 11.41
CA SER A 98 57.16 25.20 12.19
C SER A 98 58.01 23.99 11.81
N ASP A 99 59.05 24.33 11.07
CA ASP A 99 60.25 23.55 10.79
C ASP A 99 60.91 23.13 12.11
N ASP A 100 60.79 21.85 12.50
CA ASP A 100 61.84 21.10 13.21
C ASP A 100 61.39 19.67 13.56
N GLY A 101 62.28 18.71 13.33
CA GLY A 101 62.26 17.43 14.05
C GLY A 101 61.70 16.24 13.29
N TYR A 102 62.62 15.40 12.82
CA TYR A 102 62.41 13.98 12.52
C TYR A 102 61.49 13.30 13.55
N HIS A 103 60.22 13.10 13.19
CA HIS A 103 59.38 12.08 13.78
C HIS A 103 58.86 11.18 12.66
N ASP A 104 59.32 9.93 12.71
CA ASP A 104 58.83 8.78 11.96
C ASP A 104 57.35 8.54 12.31
N VAL A 105 56.45 9.35 11.74
CA VAL A 105 55.04 9.01 11.69
C VAL A 105 54.90 8.05 10.52
N ARG A 106 55.09 6.76 10.80
CA ARG A 106 54.47 5.73 9.97
C ARG A 106 52.98 6.06 9.93
N ALA A 107 52.55 6.72 8.86
CA ALA A 107 51.14 6.76 8.52
C ALA A 107 50.72 5.29 8.42
N GLU A 108 49.97 4.81 9.41
CA GLU A 108 49.33 3.51 9.34
C GLU A 108 48.52 3.52 8.05
N VAL A 109 49.00 2.80 7.04
CA VAL A 109 48.27 2.61 5.80
C VAL A 109 47.07 1.77 6.18
N GLU A 110 45.95 2.44 6.42
CA GLU A 110 44.68 1.80 6.72
C GLU A 110 44.33 0.85 5.57
N ASP A 111 43.89 -0.37 5.90
CA ASP A 111 43.57 -1.38 4.90
C ASP A 111 42.46 -0.84 3.98
N PRO A 112 42.69 -0.72 2.66
CA PRO A 112 41.68 -0.24 1.72
C PRO A 112 40.35 -1.01 1.79
N LEU A 113 40.39 -2.31 2.15
CA LEU A 113 39.19 -3.11 2.33
C LEU A 113 38.42 -2.70 3.59
N GLU A 114 39.10 -2.43 4.70
CA GLU A 114 38.44 -1.97 5.93
C GLU A 114 37.79 -0.59 5.74
N VAL A 115 38.47 0.32 5.01
CA VAL A 115 37.91 1.61 4.62
C VAL A 115 36.65 1.41 3.78
N ALA A 116 36.73 0.59 2.71
CA ALA A 116 35.59 0.34 1.83
C ALA A 116 34.40 -0.31 2.56
N LEU A 117 34.67 -1.23 3.50
CA LEU A 117 33.63 -1.85 4.34
C LEU A 117 32.99 -0.83 5.28
N ARG A 118 33.78 0.05 5.91
CA ARG A 118 33.28 1.11 6.79
C ARG A 118 32.43 2.14 6.03
N GLU A 119 32.86 2.55 4.85
CA GLU A 119 32.09 3.43 3.97
C GLU A 119 30.77 2.78 3.55
N LYS A 120 30.82 1.52 3.10
CA LYS A 120 29.61 0.76 2.73
C LYS A 120 28.65 0.59 3.90
N ALA A 121 29.16 0.31 5.11
CA ALA A 121 28.34 0.24 6.32
C ALA A 121 27.66 1.58 6.62
N THR A 122 28.39 2.69 6.46
CA THR A 122 27.85 4.05 6.65
C THR A 122 26.73 4.34 5.66
N ILE A 123 26.93 4.05 4.37
CA ILE A 123 25.90 4.25 3.33
C ILE A 123 24.64 3.43 3.63
N LEU A 124 24.79 2.14 3.97
CA LEU A 124 23.65 1.28 4.28
C LEU A 124 22.90 1.77 5.53
N ARG A 125 23.63 2.20 6.57
CA ARG A 125 23.03 2.76 7.78
C ARG A 125 22.22 4.01 7.48
N GLU A 126 22.74 4.92 6.67
CA GLU A 126 22.03 6.14 6.27
C GLU A 126 20.76 5.84 5.44
N LYS A 127 20.81 4.83 4.56
CA LYS A 127 19.63 4.33 3.85
C LYS A 127 18.56 3.79 4.80
N ILE A 128 18.96 2.93 5.75
CA ILE A 128 18.08 2.35 6.75
C ILE A 128 17.44 3.46 7.62
N TYR A 129 18.26 4.39 8.12
CA TYR A 129 17.80 5.50 8.95
C TYR A 129 16.81 6.40 8.20
N THR A 130 17.12 6.74 6.96
CA THR A 130 16.23 7.51 6.10
C THR A 130 14.90 6.78 5.88
N ARG A 131 14.94 5.48 5.55
CA ARG A 131 13.74 4.67 5.31
C ARG A 131 12.85 4.58 6.55
N ILE A 132 13.42 4.28 7.71
CA ILE A 132 12.68 4.21 8.97
C ILE A 132 12.06 5.58 9.33
N SER A 133 12.80 6.66 9.11
CA SER A 133 12.31 8.02 9.40
C SER A 133 11.08 8.39 8.56
N ARG A 134 10.92 7.81 7.36
CA ARG A 134 9.73 8.01 6.50
C ARG A 134 8.49 7.29 7.01
N TYR A 135 8.66 6.28 7.85
CA TYR A 135 7.55 5.55 8.47
C TYR A 135 7.01 6.26 9.72
N CYS A 136 7.75 7.23 10.26
CA CYS A 136 7.34 7.89 11.49
C CYS A 136 6.10 8.76 11.29
N ALA A 137 5.33 8.88 12.37
CA ALA A 137 4.29 9.88 12.47
C ALA A 137 4.89 11.27 12.69
N TYR A 138 4.08 12.31 12.46
CA TYR A 138 4.43 13.66 12.89
C TYR A 138 4.73 13.66 14.40
N PRO A 139 5.84 14.28 14.87
CA PRO A 139 6.27 14.16 16.27
C PRO A 139 5.25 14.60 17.32
N GLU A 140 4.33 15.48 16.96
CA GLU A 140 3.28 16.04 17.80
C GLU A 140 1.99 15.19 17.77
N SER A 141 1.91 14.16 16.91
CA SER A 141 0.78 13.24 16.87
C SER A 141 0.72 12.40 18.16
N LYS A 142 -0.47 12.19 18.72
CA LYS A 142 -0.63 11.34 19.92
C LYS A 142 -0.23 9.88 19.68
N TRP A 143 -0.23 9.43 18.43
CA TRP A 143 0.16 8.08 18.04
C TRP A 143 1.64 7.94 17.69
N TYR A 144 2.46 8.97 17.90
CA TYR A 144 3.90 8.91 17.61
C TYR A 144 4.58 7.70 18.26
N HIS A 145 4.36 7.48 19.56
CA HIS A 145 4.95 6.34 20.27
C HIS A 145 4.38 4.99 19.82
N GLU A 146 3.08 4.92 19.51
CA GLU A 146 2.44 3.71 18.94
C GLU A 146 3.08 3.38 17.58
N GLN A 147 3.31 4.38 16.73
CA GLN A 147 3.99 4.23 15.44
C GLN A 147 5.45 3.79 15.57
N LEU A 148 6.19 4.33 16.54
CA LEU A 148 7.56 3.86 16.81
C LEU A 148 7.56 2.38 17.21
N GLU A 149 6.58 1.94 17.99
CA GLU A 149 6.49 0.54 18.36
C GLU A 149 6.07 -0.36 17.18
N VAL A 150 5.23 0.14 16.26
CA VAL A 150 4.96 -0.53 14.98
C VAL A 150 6.25 -0.68 14.16
N ILE A 151 7.08 0.36 14.07
CA ILE A 151 8.38 0.30 13.41
C ILE A 151 9.27 -0.75 14.09
N ASN A 152 9.38 -0.75 15.42
CA ASN A 152 10.13 -1.76 16.15
C ASN A 152 9.61 -3.17 15.85
N SER A 153 8.29 -3.34 15.76
CA SER A 153 7.65 -4.61 15.39
C SER A 153 8.01 -5.08 13.99
N ILE A 154 8.10 -4.16 13.00
CA ILE A 154 8.60 -4.48 11.65
C ILE A 154 10.05 -5.00 11.72
N ILE A 155 10.93 -4.33 12.47
CA ILE A 155 12.32 -4.76 12.61
C ILE A 155 12.41 -6.14 13.25
N ARG A 156 11.64 -6.38 14.32
CA ARG A 156 11.54 -7.72 14.93
C ARG A 156 11.05 -8.75 13.93
N ARG A 157 10.09 -8.37 13.07
CA ARG A 157 9.57 -9.24 12.01
C ARG A 157 10.57 -9.54 10.90
N ILE A 158 11.52 -8.65 10.63
CA ILE A 158 12.63 -8.94 9.70
C ILE A 158 13.64 -9.86 10.38
N VAL A 159 13.99 -9.55 11.63
CA VAL A 159 15.01 -10.29 12.40
C VAL A 159 14.61 -11.73 12.65
N TYR A 160 13.37 -12.02 13.05
CA TYR A 160 12.95 -13.40 13.32
C TYR A 160 12.80 -14.26 12.06
N THR A 161 12.88 -13.69 10.85
CA THR A 161 12.84 -14.47 9.61
C THR A 161 14.22 -14.88 9.09
N ASP A 162 15.29 -14.29 9.58
CA ASP A 162 16.67 -14.56 9.14
C ASP A 162 17.49 -15.10 10.32
N ALA A 163 18.14 -16.26 10.12
CA ALA A 163 18.89 -16.93 11.18
C ALA A 163 20.05 -16.08 11.73
N SER A 164 20.80 -15.42 10.83
CA SER A 164 21.95 -14.60 11.18
C SER A 164 21.52 -13.34 11.94
N LEU A 165 20.47 -12.66 11.47
CA LEU A 165 19.89 -11.53 12.19
C LEU A 165 19.38 -11.95 13.57
N MET A 166 18.70 -13.08 13.67
CA MET A 166 18.17 -13.57 14.95
C MET A 166 19.31 -13.89 15.95
N VAL A 167 20.40 -14.51 15.50
CA VAL A 167 21.57 -14.80 16.35
C VAL A 167 22.23 -13.50 16.79
N THR A 168 22.52 -12.58 15.87
CA THR A 168 23.13 -11.28 16.18
C THR A 168 22.24 -10.46 17.12
N SER A 169 20.92 -10.53 16.96
CA SER A 169 19.96 -9.80 17.80
C SER A 169 19.96 -10.19 19.28
N GLN A 170 20.49 -11.36 19.64
CA GLN A 170 20.56 -11.81 21.04
C GLN A 170 21.46 -10.92 21.91
N ASN A 171 22.34 -10.13 21.29
CA ASN A 171 23.21 -9.19 21.99
C ASN A 171 22.51 -7.88 22.39
N TYR A 172 21.23 -7.71 22.03
CA TYR A 172 20.50 -6.45 22.19
C TYR A 172 19.15 -6.66 22.88
N THR A 173 18.73 -5.65 23.64
CA THR A 173 17.47 -5.69 24.39
C THR A 173 16.31 -5.02 23.67
N SER A 174 16.59 -4.18 22.67
CA SER A 174 15.57 -3.45 21.90
C SER A 174 15.97 -3.24 20.45
N ALA A 175 14.99 -3.01 19.58
CA ALA A 175 15.23 -2.75 18.16
C ALA A 175 16.01 -1.46 17.93
N MET A 176 15.78 -0.42 18.75
CA MET A 176 16.51 0.84 18.64
C MET A 176 17.97 0.71 19.09
N GLU A 177 18.25 -0.11 20.10
CA GLU A 177 19.63 -0.41 20.51
C GLU A 177 20.38 -1.13 19.39
N PHE A 178 19.75 -2.14 18.78
CA PHE A 178 20.28 -2.86 17.63
C PHE A 178 20.58 -1.90 16.45
N LEU A 179 19.64 -1.03 16.08
CA LEU A 179 19.81 -0.11 14.95
C LEU A 179 20.85 0.99 15.17
N ARG A 180 21.12 1.36 16.43
CA ARG A 180 22.08 2.42 16.78
C ARG A 180 23.51 1.92 16.91
N ASP A 181 23.74 0.62 16.84
CA ASP A 181 25.10 0.09 16.94
C ASP A 181 25.92 0.39 15.67
N GLU A 182 26.92 1.24 15.86
CA GLU A 182 27.86 1.65 14.80
C GLU A 182 28.79 0.51 14.37
N LYS A 183 28.91 -0.54 15.19
CA LYS A 183 29.77 -1.71 14.95
C LYS A 183 29.06 -2.84 14.19
N LEU A 184 27.79 -2.68 13.82
CA LEU A 184 27.11 -3.67 12.99
C LEU A 184 27.84 -3.88 11.66
N GLU A 185 28.11 -5.15 11.36
CA GLU A 185 28.78 -5.55 10.12
C GLU A 185 27.94 -5.25 8.87
N VAL A 186 28.63 -5.03 7.76
CA VAL A 186 28.01 -4.74 6.45
C VAL A 186 26.99 -5.81 6.05
N GLN A 187 27.27 -7.08 6.33
CA GLN A 187 26.36 -8.18 5.99
C GLN A 187 25.04 -8.11 6.78
N THR A 188 25.12 -7.80 8.08
CA THR A 188 23.95 -7.60 8.94
C THR A 188 23.11 -6.41 8.47
N LEU A 189 23.76 -5.27 8.18
CA LEU A 189 23.10 -4.09 7.64
C LEU A 189 22.45 -4.38 6.27
N SER A 190 23.12 -5.15 5.41
CA SER A 190 22.60 -5.52 4.09
C SER A 190 21.35 -6.40 4.21
N LYS A 191 21.35 -7.41 5.08
CA LYS A 191 20.17 -8.28 5.32
C LYS A 191 18.99 -7.48 5.86
N LEU A 192 19.27 -6.57 6.81
CA LEU A 192 18.26 -5.69 7.37
C LEU A 192 17.68 -4.74 6.30
N TRP A 193 18.53 -4.15 5.46
CA TRP A 193 18.10 -3.31 4.35
C TRP A 193 17.22 -4.07 3.36
N THR A 194 17.63 -5.27 2.95
CA THR A 194 16.82 -6.14 2.09
C THR A 194 15.46 -6.42 2.69
N GLY A 195 15.38 -6.78 3.98
CA GLY A 195 14.11 -7.01 4.67
C GLY A 195 13.20 -5.78 4.74
N LEU A 196 13.76 -4.56 4.80
CA LEU A 196 13.00 -3.31 4.79
C LEU A 196 12.49 -2.93 3.39
N VAL A 197 13.28 -3.20 2.35
CA VAL A 197 12.91 -2.92 0.94
C VAL A 197 11.89 -3.94 0.45
N GLU A 198 12.07 -5.20 0.79
CA GLU A 198 11.20 -6.32 0.39
C GLU A 198 10.05 -6.57 1.36
N LEU A 199 9.79 -5.63 2.29
CA LEU A 199 8.75 -5.75 3.30
C LEU A 199 7.37 -6.00 2.66
N LEU A 200 6.82 -7.19 2.90
CA LEU A 200 5.53 -7.58 2.34
C LEU A 200 4.37 -6.91 3.08
N THR A 201 3.27 -6.63 2.38
CA THR A 201 2.08 -6.00 2.96
C THR A 201 1.50 -6.82 4.12
N ASP A 202 1.54 -8.16 4.03
CA ASP A 202 1.08 -9.04 5.11
C ASP A 202 2.03 -9.03 6.32
N GLN A 203 3.33 -8.81 6.12
CA GLN A 203 4.29 -8.64 7.22
C GLN A 203 4.05 -7.32 7.96
N ALA A 204 3.83 -6.23 7.22
CA ALA A 204 3.46 -4.94 7.80
C ALA A 204 2.11 -5.02 8.53
N ARG A 205 1.13 -5.75 7.96
CA ARG A 205 -0.18 -6.01 8.60
C ARG A 205 -0.02 -6.69 9.95
N ALA A 206 0.85 -7.69 9.99
CA ALA A 206 1.10 -8.48 11.18
C ALA A 206 1.97 -7.73 12.20
N ALA A 207 2.88 -6.84 11.76
CA ALA A 207 3.64 -5.96 12.65
C ALA A 207 2.72 -5.00 13.41
N ILE A 208 1.76 -4.38 12.70
CA ILE A 208 0.74 -3.51 13.31
C ILE A 208 -0.14 -4.32 14.26
N ASP A 209 -0.52 -5.53 13.86
CA ASP A 209 -1.31 -6.43 14.70
C ASP A 209 -0.59 -6.80 16.00
N ASP A 210 0.72 -7.02 15.99
CA ASP A 210 1.49 -7.32 17.21
C ASP A 210 1.42 -6.19 18.25
N VAL A 211 1.34 -4.93 17.79
CA VAL A 211 1.31 -3.73 18.65
C VAL A 211 -0.10 -3.40 19.12
N LEU A 212 -1.08 -3.50 18.24
CA LEU A 212 -2.48 -3.18 18.55
C LEU A 212 -3.23 -4.35 19.21
N ARG A 213 -2.56 -5.49 19.38
CA ARG A 213 -3.14 -6.67 20.02
C ARG A 213 -3.56 -6.37 21.47
N PRO A 214 -4.72 -6.88 21.93
CA PRO A 214 -5.07 -6.79 23.34
C PRO A 214 -4.03 -7.44 24.25
N VAL A 215 -3.78 -6.83 25.41
CA VAL A 215 -2.75 -7.28 26.37
C VAL A 215 -3.02 -8.71 26.89
N ASP A 216 -4.29 -9.10 26.96
CA ASP A 216 -4.74 -10.39 27.51
C ASP A 216 -4.78 -11.53 26.47
N ASP A 217 -4.22 -11.33 25.26
CA ASP A 217 -4.19 -12.37 24.24
C ASP A 217 -3.19 -13.49 24.58
N SER A 218 -3.68 -14.74 24.61
CA SER A 218 -2.89 -15.94 24.92
C SER A 218 -2.25 -16.60 23.69
N ALA A 219 -2.26 -15.93 22.53
CA ALA A 219 -1.67 -16.45 21.30
C ALA A 219 -0.17 -16.74 21.45
N SER A 220 0.32 -17.76 20.76
CA SER A 220 1.74 -18.10 20.74
C SER A 220 2.58 -16.99 20.10
N TYR A 221 3.70 -16.66 20.74
CA TYR A 221 4.63 -15.63 20.27
C TYR A 221 6.09 -16.08 20.44
N VAL A 222 6.99 -15.35 19.81
CA VAL A 222 8.44 -15.37 20.08
C VAL A 222 8.88 -13.97 20.52
N VAL A 223 9.83 -13.89 21.45
CA VAL A 223 10.43 -12.64 21.89
C VAL A 223 11.68 -12.36 21.07
N VAL A 224 11.71 -11.17 20.46
CA VAL A 224 12.79 -10.69 19.60
C VAL A 224 13.04 -9.24 19.96
N LEU A 225 14.29 -8.87 20.28
CA LEU A 225 14.66 -7.50 20.62
C LEU A 225 13.68 -6.87 21.63
N GLY A 226 13.41 -7.61 22.72
CA GLY A 226 12.54 -7.21 23.83
C GLY A 226 11.04 -7.19 23.57
N GLY A 227 10.57 -7.40 22.34
CA GLY A 227 9.13 -7.38 21.99
C GLY A 227 8.61 -8.71 21.46
N ARG A 228 7.28 -8.84 21.41
CA ARG A 228 6.59 -10.08 20.99
C ARG A 228 6.28 -10.04 19.49
N VAL A 229 6.58 -11.14 18.80
CA VAL A 229 6.13 -11.41 17.43
C VAL A 229 5.15 -12.57 17.49
N TYR A 230 3.88 -12.31 17.19
CA TYR A 230 2.84 -13.33 17.29
C TYR A 230 2.79 -14.22 16.04
N LYS A 231 2.42 -15.48 16.26
CA LYS A 231 2.29 -16.49 15.20
C LYS A 231 1.17 -16.16 14.22
N ASP A 232 -0.02 -15.96 14.75
CA ASP A 232 -1.26 -15.83 13.98
C ASP A 232 -1.85 -14.43 14.23
N PRO A 233 -2.29 -13.70 13.20
CA PRO A 233 -2.89 -12.38 13.37
C PRO A 233 -4.23 -12.45 14.11
N THR A 234 -4.65 -11.37 14.75
CA THR A 234 -5.97 -11.30 15.39
C THR A 234 -7.10 -11.47 14.36
N THR A 235 -8.19 -12.12 14.80
CA THR A 235 -9.38 -12.41 13.98
C THR A 235 -10.47 -11.35 14.09
N GLY A 236 -10.33 -10.40 15.03
CA GLY A 236 -11.29 -9.33 15.28
C GLY A 236 -11.18 -8.13 14.33
N PRO A 237 -12.15 -7.20 14.39
CA PRO A 237 -12.05 -5.94 13.67
C PRO A 237 -10.88 -5.11 14.19
N ARG A 238 -10.15 -4.48 13.27
CA ARG A 238 -9.02 -3.62 13.62
C ARG A 238 -9.51 -2.24 14.04
N PRO A 239 -8.82 -1.57 14.98
CA PRO A 239 -9.04 -0.16 15.24
C PRO A 239 -8.88 0.67 13.96
N PHE A 240 -9.70 1.69 13.77
CA PHE A 240 -9.68 2.50 12.55
C PHE A 240 -8.32 3.21 12.35
N ARG A 241 -7.66 3.61 13.45
CA ARG A 241 -6.32 4.21 13.42
C ARG A 241 -5.23 3.30 12.85
N SER A 242 -5.45 1.98 12.79
CA SER A 242 -4.49 1.05 12.19
C SER A 242 -4.16 1.39 10.74
N TRP A 243 -5.10 1.97 10.00
CA TRP A 243 -4.89 2.43 8.63
C TRP A 243 -3.87 3.58 8.53
N ALA A 244 -3.72 4.40 9.58
CA ALA A 244 -2.70 5.43 9.64
C ALA A 244 -1.29 4.81 9.65
N HIS A 245 -1.05 3.86 10.56
CA HIS A 245 0.20 3.10 10.62
C HIS A 245 0.48 2.36 9.33
N PHE A 246 -0.57 1.82 8.69
CA PHE A 246 -0.39 1.03 7.49
C PHE A 246 -0.04 1.90 6.28
N SER A 247 -0.73 3.04 6.14
CA SER A 247 -0.49 4.02 5.06
C SER A 247 0.86 4.74 5.17
N SER A 248 1.45 4.82 6.36
CA SER A 248 2.80 5.37 6.54
C SER A 248 3.90 4.39 6.13
N ILE A 249 3.59 3.09 5.98
CA ILE A 249 4.55 2.06 5.56
C ILE A 249 4.35 1.73 4.08
N ILE A 250 3.09 1.52 3.68
CA ILE A 250 2.68 1.13 2.34
C ILE A 250 1.77 2.21 1.75
N ARG A 251 2.28 2.92 0.74
CA ARG A 251 1.56 4.04 0.12
C ARG A 251 0.70 3.67 -1.09
N CYS A 252 0.43 2.39 -1.34
CA CYS A 252 -0.37 1.92 -2.46
C CYS A 252 -1.73 1.40 -1.99
N TYR A 253 -2.83 2.00 -2.46
CA TYR A 253 -4.18 1.59 -2.08
C TYR A 253 -4.48 0.16 -2.50
N GLY A 254 -4.07 -0.24 -3.71
CA GLY A 254 -4.23 -1.61 -4.20
C GLY A 254 -3.54 -2.64 -3.32
N CYS A 255 -2.33 -2.35 -2.85
CA CYS A 255 -1.59 -3.22 -1.92
C CYS A 255 -2.29 -3.34 -0.57
N LEU A 256 -2.70 -2.21 0.02
CA LEU A 256 -3.44 -2.21 1.29
C LEU A 256 -4.75 -3.01 1.17
N ARG A 257 -5.48 -2.82 0.06
CA ARG A 257 -6.74 -3.53 -0.23
C ARG A 257 -6.56 -5.05 -0.35
N LYS A 258 -5.42 -5.56 -0.83
CA LYS A 258 -5.12 -7.01 -0.87
C LYS A 258 -5.18 -7.67 0.49
N THR A 259 -4.89 -6.91 1.53
CA THR A 259 -4.90 -7.45 2.90
C THR A 259 -6.28 -7.49 3.53
N CYS A 260 -7.25 -6.79 2.95
CA CYS A 260 -8.63 -6.77 3.43
C CYS A 260 -9.27 -8.15 3.20
N LYS A 261 -9.85 -8.70 4.25
CA LYS A 261 -10.56 -10.00 4.24
C LYS A 261 -12.07 -9.83 4.17
N THR A 262 -12.59 -8.70 4.66
CA THR A 262 -14.03 -8.42 4.73
C THR A 262 -14.37 -7.14 3.99
N MET A 263 -15.66 -6.99 3.68
CA MET A 263 -16.18 -5.77 3.06
C MET A 263 -16.00 -4.56 3.97
N ASP A 264 -16.16 -4.75 5.28
CA ASP A 264 -16.00 -3.69 6.28
C ASP A 264 -14.55 -3.18 6.36
N GLU A 265 -13.55 -4.06 6.23
CA GLU A 265 -12.14 -3.63 6.16
C GLU A 265 -11.87 -2.79 4.90
N VAL A 266 -12.47 -3.14 3.76
CA VAL A 266 -12.35 -2.35 2.52
C VAL A 266 -13.00 -0.97 2.72
N ILE A 267 -14.22 -0.93 3.24
CA ILE A 267 -14.94 0.32 3.51
C ILE A 267 -14.15 1.21 4.49
N ALA A 268 -13.62 0.63 5.57
CA ALA A 268 -12.84 1.37 6.57
C ALA A 268 -11.56 1.96 5.95
N LEU A 269 -10.84 1.22 5.11
CA LEU A 269 -9.67 1.73 4.37
C LEU A 269 -10.05 2.89 3.44
N THR A 270 -11.16 2.76 2.69
CA THR A 270 -11.64 3.80 1.78
C THR A 270 -12.06 5.06 2.56
N GLN A 271 -12.83 4.88 3.64
CA GLN A 271 -13.24 5.96 4.54
C GLN A 271 -12.03 6.66 5.15
N TYR A 272 -11.05 5.91 5.67
CA TYR A 272 -9.81 6.47 6.22
C TYR A 272 -9.13 7.39 5.19
N THR A 273 -8.99 6.89 3.96
CA THR A 273 -8.32 7.63 2.89
C THR A 273 -9.05 8.92 2.52
N ILE A 274 -10.38 8.89 2.44
CA ILE A 274 -11.19 10.07 2.10
C ILE A 274 -11.24 11.06 3.26
N LEU A 275 -11.48 10.57 4.48
CA LEU A 275 -11.62 11.41 5.68
C LEU A 275 -10.32 12.15 5.99
N THR A 276 -9.18 11.47 5.93
CA THR A 276 -7.86 12.05 6.25
C THR A 276 -7.14 12.66 5.05
N TRP A 277 -7.77 12.64 3.87
CA TRP A 277 -7.15 13.12 2.63
C TRP A 277 -5.79 12.46 2.35
N THR A 278 -5.62 11.19 2.76
CA THR A 278 -4.36 10.47 2.61
C THR A 278 -4.11 10.21 1.12
N HIS A 279 -3.02 10.77 0.58
CA HIS A 279 -2.62 10.50 -0.80
C HIS A 279 -1.93 9.13 -0.91
N LEU A 280 -2.66 8.15 -1.46
CA LEU A 280 -2.16 6.82 -1.83
C LEU A 280 -1.98 6.72 -3.35
N ASN A 281 -0.92 6.04 -3.77
CA ASN A 281 -0.69 5.60 -5.14
C ASN A 281 -1.79 4.64 -5.58
N GLN A 282 -2.19 4.74 -6.86
CA GLN A 282 -3.37 4.10 -7.46
C GLN A 282 -4.65 4.59 -6.77
N SER A 283 -5.33 5.55 -7.40
CA SER A 283 -6.42 6.31 -6.78
C SER A 283 -7.54 5.42 -6.27
N THR A 284 -7.94 5.66 -5.02
CA THR A 284 -9.12 5.08 -4.35
C THR A 284 -10.43 5.31 -5.11
N LEU A 285 -10.45 6.31 -5.98
CA LEU A 285 -11.64 6.84 -6.64
C LEU A 285 -11.87 6.30 -8.05
N LYS A 286 -10.92 5.60 -8.67
CA LYS A 286 -11.09 5.17 -10.07
C LYS A 286 -11.72 3.79 -10.13
N CYS A 287 -12.94 3.74 -10.68
CA CYS A 287 -13.54 2.47 -11.06
C CYS A 287 -12.79 1.87 -12.26
N TYR A 288 -13.06 0.59 -12.56
CA TYR A 288 -12.66 0.00 -13.84
C TYR A 288 -13.13 0.98 -14.94
N HIS A 289 -12.22 1.39 -15.83
CA HIS A 289 -12.37 2.45 -16.85
C HIS A 289 -12.01 3.90 -16.46
N ASN A 290 -11.30 4.15 -15.35
CA ASN A 290 -10.80 5.50 -14.97
C ASN A 290 -11.90 6.55 -14.73
N VAL A 291 -13.13 6.11 -14.49
CA VAL A 291 -14.21 7.02 -14.09
C VAL A 291 -14.00 7.37 -12.63
N ASP A 292 -13.92 8.68 -12.33
CA ASP A 292 -13.90 9.18 -10.96
C ASP A 292 -15.22 8.83 -10.28
N GLY A 293 -15.17 7.86 -9.37
CA GLY A 293 -16.26 7.52 -8.47
C GLY A 293 -16.55 8.69 -7.53
N SER A 294 -17.80 8.83 -7.12
CA SER A 294 -18.18 9.84 -6.14
C SER A 294 -17.63 9.50 -4.76
N SER A 295 -16.90 10.45 -4.17
CA SER A 295 -16.42 10.37 -2.78
C SER A 295 -17.56 10.13 -1.80
N ILE A 296 -18.78 10.62 -2.08
CA ILE A 296 -19.98 10.38 -1.26
C ILE A 296 -20.33 8.89 -1.23
N LEU A 297 -20.37 8.23 -2.39
CA LEU A 297 -20.71 6.81 -2.48
C LEU A 297 -19.71 5.96 -1.68
N MET A 298 -18.42 6.21 -1.91
CA MET A 298 -17.33 5.50 -1.25
C MET A 298 -17.29 5.75 0.26
N LEU A 299 -17.51 7.00 0.69
CA LEU A 299 -17.56 7.37 2.10
C LEU A 299 -18.70 6.65 2.82
N CYS A 300 -19.87 6.52 2.18
CA CYS A 300 -21.02 5.77 2.69
C CYS A 300 -20.86 4.24 2.61
N GLY A 301 -19.72 3.71 2.17
CA GLY A 301 -19.46 2.28 2.07
C GLY A 301 -19.94 1.60 0.79
N SER A 302 -20.28 2.38 -0.25
CA SER A 302 -20.54 1.85 -1.60
C SER A 302 -19.25 1.68 -2.39
N ILE A 303 -18.77 0.45 -2.46
CA ILE A 303 -17.61 0.11 -3.29
C ILE A 303 -18.11 -0.25 -4.68
N VAL A 304 -18.00 0.70 -5.61
CA VAL A 304 -18.41 0.54 -7.00
C VAL A 304 -17.35 -0.27 -7.75
N ASN A 305 -17.73 -1.48 -8.16
CA ASN A 305 -16.82 -2.43 -8.82
C ASN A 305 -16.98 -2.44 -10.34
N TYR A 306 -18.13 -2.02 -10.87
CA TYR A 306 -18.36 -2.04 -12.31
C TYR A 306 -19.32 -0.94 -12.74
N PHE A 307 -18.94 -0.27 -13.83
CA PHE A 307 -19.83 0.55 -14.65
C PHE A 307 -19.92 -0.11 -16.01
N GLU A 308 -21.12 -0.47 -16.45
CA GLU A 308 -21.31 -0.81 -17.86
C GLU A 308 -21.30 0.48 -18.66
N TYR A 309 -20.10 0.88 -19.11
CA TYR A 309 -19.96 1.87 -20.16
C TYR A 309 -20.22 1.13 -21.47
N SER A 310 -21.39 1.36 -22.08
CA SER A 310 -21.53 0.93 -23.46
C SER A 310 -20.46 1.67 -24.28
N ASP A 311 -19.74 0.97 -25.17
CA ASP A 311 -18.76 1.56 -26.10
C ASP A 311 -19.33 2.73 -26.96
N PHE A 312 -20.62 3.01 -26.85
CA PHE A 312 -21.31 4.14 -27.44
C PHE A 312 -21.60 5.18 -26.35
N SER A 313 -21.07 6.39 -26.52
CA SER A 313 -21.22 7.55 -25.62
C SER A 313 -22.65 8.09 -25.48
N HIS A 314 -23.64 7.46 -26.14
CA HIS A 314 -25.00 7.97 -26.25
C HIS A 314 -26.01 6.88 -25.87
N ARG A 315 -26.90 7.24 -24.94
CA ARG A 315 -28.05 6.43 -24.54
C ARG A 315 -28.88 5.92 -25.72
N TYR A 316 -29.01 6.74 -26.77
CA TYR A 316 -29.68 6.39 -28.02
C TYR A 316 -28.69 6.37 -29.17
N THR A 317 -28.69 5.28 -29.94
CA THR A 317 -27.92 5.16 -31.18
C THR A 317 -28.84 4.74 -32.33
N VAL A 318 -28.79 5.47 -33.44
CA VAL A 318 -29.54 5.14 -34.66
C VAL A 318 -28.58 4.68 -35.75
N THR A 319 -28.78 3.47 -36.26
CA THR A 319 -28.00 2.89 -37.35
C THR A 319 -28.88 2.58 -38.56
N LYS A 320 -28.34 2.79 -39.75
CA LYS A 320 -28.93 2.36 -41.02
C LYS A 320 -28.14 1.18 -41.55
N TYR A 321 -28.83 0.12 -41.95
CA TYR A 321 -28.25 -1.04 -42.61
C TYR A 321 -29.22 -1.58 -43.66
N ASN A 322 -28.79 -2.48 -44.54
CA ASN A 322 -29.69 -3.18 -45.45
C ASN A 322 -29.98 -4.56 -44.87
N ASP A 323 -31.24 -4.98 -44.88
CA ASP A 323 -31.61 -6.32 -44.42
C ASP A 323 -30.88 -7.39 -45.23
N ILE A 324 -30.52 -8.48 -44.58
CA ILE A 324 -29.72 -9.55 -45.18
C ILE A 324 -30.57 -10.35 -46.19
N ILE A 325 -31.89 -10.42 -45.97
CA ILE A 325 -32.79 -11.27 -46.75
C ILE A 325 -33.31 -10.54 -47.99
N ASP A 326 -33.79 -9.30 -47.83
CA ASP A 326 -34.47 -8.57 -48.91
C ASP A 326 -33.72 -7.33 -49.39
N HIS A 327 -32.53 -7.04 -48.83
CA HIS A 327 -31.71 -5.87 -49.14
C HIS A 327 -32.43 -4.52 -48.97
N THR A 328 -33.57 -4.49 -48.27
CA THR A 328 -34.30 -3.25 -48.03
C THR A 328 -33.58 -2.41 -46.96
N PRO A 329 -33.59 -1.08 -47.09
CA PRO A 329 -32.99 -0.21 -46.09
C PRO A 329 -33.78 -0.29 -44.78
N GLN A 330 -33.11 -0.76 -43.72
CA GLN A 330 -33.61 -0.82 -42.37
C GLN A 330 -32.94 0.23 -41.50
N TRP A 331 -33.72 0.80 -40.60
CA TRP A 331 -33.25 1.66 -39.53
C TRP A 331 -33.43 0.93 -38.20
N SER A 332 -32.40 0.99 -37.35
CA SER A 332 -32.42 0.44 -36.00
C SER A 332 -32.10 1.56 -35.02
N GLU A 333 -32.93 1.69 -33.99
CA GLU A 333 -32.66 2.56 -32.86
C GLU A 333 -32.47 1.70 -31.62
N THR A 334 -31.31 1.84 -31.00
CA THR A 334 -30.96 1.14 -29.77
C THR A 334 -30.98 2.13 -28.62
N GLU A 335 -31.67 1.75 -27.54
CA GLU A 335 -31.59 2.41 -26.24
C GLU A 335 -30.80 1.53 -25.28
N MET A 336 -29.88 2.14 -24.54
CA MET A 336 -29.04 1.49 -23.55
C MET A 336 -29.11 2.22 -22.22
N ASN A 337 -29.20 1.46 -21.13
CA ASN A 337 -29.20 2.00 -19.79
C ASN A 337 -27.82 1.88 -19.15
N ILE A 338 -27.54 2.78 -18.21
CA ILE A 338 -26.30 2.75 -17.44
C ILE A 338 -26.49 1.86 -16.23
N THR A 339 -25.55 0.93 -16.04
CA THR A 339 -25.56 -0.03 -14.94
C THR A 339 -24.41 0.25 -13.98
N VAL A 340 -24.72 0.28 -12.69
CA VAL A 340 -23.75 0.44 -11.61
C VAL A 340 -23.85 -0.76 -10.69
N CYS A 341 -22.75 -1.51 -10.55
CA CYS A 341 -22.66 -2.64 -9.62
C CYS A 341 -21.78 -2.24 -8.43
N MET A 342 -22.31 -2.43 -7.22
CA MET A 342 -21.63 -2.07 -5.98
C MET A 342 -21.78 -3.16 -4.93
N GLY A 343 -20.74 -3.30 -4.12
CA GLY A 343 -20.80 -4.04 -2.85
C GLY A 343 -21.03 -3.06 -1.70
N LEU A 344 -21.85 -3.46 -0.74
CA LEU A 344 -22.07 -2.78 0.55
C LEU A 344 -21.79 -3.73 1.72
N SER A 345 -21.61 -3.17 2.92
CA SER A 345 -21.53 -3.96 4.15
C SER A 345 -22.83 -4.73 4.42
N LEU A 346 -22.70 -5.95 4.96
CA LEU A 346 -23.83 -6.71 5.50
C LEU A 346 -24.24 -6.26 6.90
N ASN A 347 -23.32 -5.58 7.59
CA ASN A 347 -23.41 -5.19 9.00
C ASN A 347 -23.91 -3.74 9.17
N ASP A 348 -23.91 -2.94 8.10
CA ASP A 348 -24.40 -1.56 8.12
C ASP A 348 -25.93 -1.49 7.88
N PRO A 349 -26.74 -1.07 8.87
CA PRO A 349 -28.18 -0.89 8.68
C PRO A 349 -28.52 0.18 7.64
N LYS A 350 -27.64 1.16 7.40
CA LYS A 350 -27.85 2.19 6.37
C LYS A 350 -27.73 1.64 4.96
N ALA A 351 -26.95 0.57 4.75
CA ALA A 351 -26.88 -0.12 3.46
C ALA A 351 -28.26 -0.67 3.04
N GLU A 352 -29.01 -1.25 3.97
CA GLU A 352 -30.37 -1.72 3.71
C GLU A 352 -31.35 -0.57 3.44
N ALA A 353 -31.25 0.51 4.22
CA ALA A 353 -32.05 1.71 3.99
C ALA A 353 -31.80 2.32 2.59
N PHE A 354 -30.54 2.34 2.16
CA PHE A 354 -30.12 2.77 0.84
C PHE A 354 -30.69 1.89 -0.28
N VAL A 355 -30.57 0.56 -0.19
CA VAL A 355 -31.12 -0.35 -1.20
C VAL A 355 -32.63 -0.21 -1.31
N ASN A 356 -33.31 -0.07 -0.17
CA ASN A 356 -34.75 0.16 -0.12
C ASN A 356 -35.13 1.51 -0.77
N ALA A 357 -34.34 2.56 -0.58
CA ALA A 357 -34.56 3.85 -1.23
C ALA A 357 -34.33 3.77 -2.74
N CYS A 358 -33.25 3.12 -3.20
CA CYS A 358 -33.00 2.84 -4.61
C CYS A 358 -34.14 2.05 -5.26
N THR A 359 -34.75 1.10 -4.53
CA THR A 359 -35.88 0.30 -5.03
C THR A 359 -37.16 1.13 -5.21
N ARG A 360 -37.32 2.22 -4.45
CA ARG A 360 -38.45 3.15 -4.56
C ARG A 360 -38.24 4.23 -5.63
N GLU A 361 -37.01 4.46 -6.05
CA GLU A 361 -36.67 5.43 -7.07
C GLU A 361 -37.23 4.98 -8.43
N LYS A 362 -38.08 5.80 -9.05
CA LYS A 362 -38.86 5.39 -10.23
C LYS A 362 -37.98 5.16 -11.45
N SER A 363 -36.88 5.90 -11.55
CA SER A 363 -35.93 5.75 -12.66
C SER A 363 -35.00 4.54 -12.53
N PHE A 364 -35.08 3.78 -11.42
CA PHE A 364 -34.16 2.67 -11.15
C PHE A 364 -34.82 1.29 -11.30
N MET A 365 -34.12 0.41 -12.01
CA MET A 365 -34.32 -1.02 -11.90
C MET A 365 -33.19 -1.59 -11.03
N VAL A 366 -33.54 -2.21 -9.91
CA VAL A 366 -32.59 -2.67 -8.90
C VAL A 366 -32.62 -4.18 -8.81
N LEU A 367 -31.43 -4.78 -8.89
CA LEU A 367 -31.17 -6.17 -8.57
C LEU A 367 -30.32 -6.19 -7.30
N SER A 368 -30.70 -6.96 -6.29
CA SER A 368 -29.89 -7.04 -5.07
C SER A 368 -29.90 -8.42 -4.45
N ARG A 369 -28.84 -8.74 -3.71
CA ARG A 369 -28.68 -10.01 -2.99
C ARG A 369 -27.83 -9.79 -1.73
N ARG A 370 -28.34 -10.22 -0.58
CA ARG A 370 -27.65 -10.11 0.71
C ARG A 370 -26.79 -11.35 0.97
N GLY A 371 -25.47 -11.23 0.76
CA GLY A 371 -24.51 -12.33 0.89
C GLY A 371 -24.52 -13.29 -0.32
N LYS A 372 -23.49 -14.14 -0.45
CA LYS A 372 -23.32 -15.04 -1.61
C LYS A 372 -24.54 -15.93 -1.88
N GLU A 373 -25.05 -16.56 -0.82
CA GLU A 373 -26.18 -17.50 -0.86
C GLU A 373 -27.53 -16.82 -0.62
N GLY A 374 -27.56 -15.47 -0.62
CA GLY A 374 -28.77 -14.71 -0.41
C GLY A 374 -29.80 -14.89 -1.52
N LYS A 375 -31.08 -14.74 -1.19
CA LYS A 375 -32.14 -14.68 -2.19
C LYS A 375 -31.99 -13.40 -3.03
N VAL A 376 -32.09 -13.56 -4.36
CA VAL A 376 -32.10 -12.43 -5.28
C VAL A 376 -33.44 -11.70 -5.21
N VAL A 377 -33.39 -10.38 -5.06
CA VAL A 377 -34.53 -9.47 -5.03
C VAL A 377 -34.46 -8.53 -6.23
N ARG A 378 -35.60 -8.29 -6.87
CA ARG A 378 -35.73 -7.42 -8.04
C ARG A 378 -36.78 -6.35 -7.77
N SER A 379 -36.49 -5.09 -8.09
CA SER A 379 -37.49 -4.00 -8.02
C SER A 379 -38.58 -4.17 -9.08
N THR A 380 -38.23 -4.75 -10.22
CA THR A 380 -39.16 -5.09 -11.31
C THR A 380 -38.93 -6.52 -11.80
N PRO A 381 -39.93 -7.21 -12.35
CA PRO A 381 -39.76 -8.59 -12.85
C PRO A 381 -38.66 -8.73 -13.92
N LYS A 382 -38.46 -7.67 -14.71
CA LYS A 382 -37.57 -7.64 -15.88
C LYS A 382 -36.64 -6.44 -15.82
N ILE A 383 -35.36 -6.69 -15.57
CA ILE A 383 -34.29 -5.69 -15.58
C ILE A 383 -33.56 -5.82 -16.92
N TRP A 384 -33.45 -4.72 -17.67
CA TRP A 384 -32.90 -4.73 -19.03
C TRP A 384 -31.80 -3.68 -19.21
N CYS A 385 -30.78 -4.03 -20.00
CA CYS A 385 -29.66 -3.15 -20.31
C CYS A 385 -29.81 -2.48 -21.67
N LYS A 386 -30.39 -3.18 -22.64
CA LYS A 386 -30.47 -2.73 -24.02
C LYS A 386 -31.78 -3.17 -24.66
N ARG A 387 -32.40 -2.26 -25.42
CA ARG A 387 -33.54 -2.58 -26.29
C ARG A 387 -33.38 -1.94 -27.66
N THR A 388 -33.86 -2.61 -28.70
CA THR A 388 -33.65 -2.19 -30.10
C THR A 388 -34.94 -2.26 -30.91
N ARG A 389 -35.46 -1.11 -31.33
CA ARG A 389 -36.59 -1.04 -32.27
C ARG A 389 -36.10 -0.89 -33.71
N ARG A 390 -36.85 -1.44 -34.66
CA ARG A 390 -36.47 -1.47 -36.09
C ARG A 390 -37.64 -1.00 -36.96
N ALA A 391 -37.32 -0.24 -38.01
CA ALA A 391 -38.31 0.22 -38.99
C ALA A 391 -37.69 0.42 -40.37
N ASN A 392 -38.51 0.29 -41.42
CA ASN A 392 -38.09 0.50 -42.81
C ASN A 392 -37.77 1.98 -43.15
N THR A 393 -38.08 2.92 -42.24
CA THR A 393 -37.76 4.34 -42.39
C THR A 393 -37.32 4.94 -41.05
N ARG A 394 -36.46 5.96 -41.09
CA ARG A 394 -36.04 6.69 -39.88
C ARG A 394 -37.21 7.32 -39.13
N ALA A 395 -38.19 7.86 -39.85
CA ALA A 395 -39.41 8.42 -39.25
C ALA A 395 -40.30 7.33 -38.62
N GLY A 396 -40.28 6.11 -39.18
CA GLY A 396 -41.00 4.96 -38.65
C GLY A 396 -40.53 4.55 -37.25
N LEU A 397 -39.25 4.73 -36.92
CA LEU A 397 -38.71 4.44 -35.59
C LEU A 397 -39.48 5.18 -34.48
N LYS A 398 -39.75 6.48 -34.68
CA LYS A 398 -40.47 7.31 -33.69
C LYS A 398 -41.91 6.87 -33.45
N LYS A 399 -42.51 6.12 -34.38
CA LYS A 399 -43.90 5.64 -34.29
C LYS A 399 -44.02 4.30 -33.56
N LEU A 400 -42.92 3.60 -33.33
CA LEU A 400 -42.90 2.32 -32.64
C LEU A 400 -42.60 2.53 -31.16
N PRO A 401 -43.53 2.22 -30.25
CA PRO A 401 -43.27 2.32 -28.82
C PRO A 401 -42.21 1.30 -28.40
N TRP A 402 -41.45 1.62 -27.36
CA TRP A 402 -40.36 0.77 -26.91
C TRP A 402 -40.86 -0.52 -26.26
N GLU A 403 -42.06 -0.49 -25.68
CA GLU A 403 -42.72 -1.60 -24.99
C GLU A 403 -43.09 -2.74 -25.94
N GLU A 404 -43.30 -2.45 -27.23
CA GLU A 404 -43.64 -3.43 -28.27
C GLU A 404 -42.39 -4.10 -28.89
N THR A 405 -41.19 -3.67 -28.48
CA THR A 405 -39.94 -4.18 -29.02
C THR A 405 -39.65 -5.59 -28.51
N LYS A 406 -39.42 -6.53 -29.42
CA LYS A 406 -39.04 -7.92 -29.10
C LYS A 406 -37.54 -8.11 -28.85
N SER A 407 -36.71 -7.20 -29.35
CA SER A 407 -35.26 -7.25 -29.20
C SER A 407 -34.84 -6.52 -27.92
N VAL A 408 -34.93 -7.21 -26.79
CA VAL A 408 -34.53 -6.70 -25.46
C VAL A 408 -33.52 -7.65 -24.83
N VAL A 409 -32.41 -7.09 -24.33
CA VAL A 409 -31.39 -7.79 -23.58
C VAL A 409 -31.66 -7.58 -22.09
N TYR A 410 -32.03 -8.66 -21.40
CA TYR A 410 -32.28 -8.66 -19.97
C TYR A 410 -31.06 -9.13 -19.20
N PHE A 411 -30.84 -8.52 -18.04
CA PHE A 411 -29.83 -9.00 -17.11
C PHE A 411 -30.26 -10.32 -16.46
N ARG A 412 -29.29 -11.20 -16.28
CA ARG A 412 -29.40 -12.42 -15.47
C ARG A 412 -28.92 -12.13 -14.05
N ASP A 413 -29.26 -13.03 -13.12
CA ASP A 413 -28.81 -12.91 -11.73
C ASP A 413 -27.28 -12.92 -11.58
N SER A 414 -26.57 -13.50 -12.55
CA SER A 414 -25.10 -13.50 -12.62
C SER A 414 -24.48 -12.11 -12.68
N LEU A 415 -25.24 -11.05 -13.03
CA LEU A 415 -24.76 -9.67 -12.95
C LEU A 415 -24.28 -9.31 -11.53
N LEU A 416 -24.87 -9.91 -10.50
CA LEU A 416 -24.48 -9.65 -9.11
C LEU A 416 -23.07 -10.13 -8.76
N GLU A 417 -22.46 -11.00 -9.58
CA GLU A 417 -21.06 -11.41 -9.42
C GLU A 417 -20.09 -10.26 -9.73
N GLU A 418 -20.52 -9.27 -10.53
CA GLU A 418 -19.78 -8.02 -10.78
C GLU A 418 -19.83 -7.06 -9.58
N CYS A 419 -20.70 -7.32 -8.59
CA CYS A 419 -20.74 -6.55 -7.36
C CYS A 419 -19.66 -6.98 -6.36
N TRP A 420 -18.97 -8.10 -6.59
CA TRP A 420 -17.92 -8.59 -5.71
C TRP A 420 -16.67 -7.71 -5.73
N THR A 421 -16.25 -7.31 -4.54
CA THR A 421 -15.12 -6.41 -4.34
C THR A 421 -13.82 -7.15 -4.56
N LEU A 422 -13.09 -6.79 -5.62
CA LEU A 422 -11.77 -7.36 -5.93
C LEU A 422 -10.72 -6.84 -4.94
N THR A 423 -10.11 -7.72 -4.17
CA THR A 423 -8.97 -7.36 -3.30
C THR A 423 -7.64 -7.62 -3.98
N SER A 424 -7.60 -8.57 -4.92
CA SER A 424 -6.47 -8.80 -5.84
C SER A 424 -7.00 -9.27 -7.20
N MET A 425 -6.10 -9.48 -8.17
CA MET A 425 -6.46 -10.00 -9.50
C MET A 425 -7.22 -11.34 -9.46
N SER A 426 -7.07 -12.13 -8.38
CA SER A 426 -7.67 -13.46 -8.24
C SER A 426 -8.53 -13.63 -7.00
N LYS A 427 -8.60 -12.64 -6.10
CA LYS A 427 -9.36 -12.71 -4.84
C LYS A 427 -10.49 -11.69 -4.82
N ARG A 428 -11.66 -12.15 -4.41
CA ARG A 428 -12.90 -11.37 -4.29
C ARG A 428 -13.46 -11.50 -2.87
N VAL A 429 -14.00 -10.40 -2.35
CA VAL A 429 -14.84 -10.41 -1.15
C VAL A 429 -16.27 -10.66 -1.61
N GLU A 430 -16.72 -11.89 -1.42
CA GLU A 430 -18.04 -12.36 -1.87
C GLU A 430 -19.14 -12.15 -0.81
N ASP A 431 -18.74 -12.09 0.47
CA ASP A 431 -19.64 -11.88 1.61
C ASP A 431 -19.94 -10.38 1.78
N CYS A 432 -20.83 -9.88 0.91
CA CYS A 432 -21.27 -8.49 0.89
C CYS A 432 -22.75 -8.39 0.47
N TYR A 433 -23.36 -7.23 0.71
CA TYR A 433 -24.65 -6.90 0.11
C TYR A 433 -24.40 -6.39 -1.31
N GLN A 434 -24.79 -7.20 -2.29
CA GLN A 434 -24.58 -6.94 -3.70
C GLN A 434 -25.77 -6.17 -4.26
N VAL A 435 -25.50 -5.09 -5.00
CA VAL A 435 -26.52 -4.20 -5.53
C VAL A 435 -26.13 -3.78 -6.94
N ALA A 436 -26.95 -4.11 -7.92
CA ALA A 436 -26.86 -3.57 -9.26
C ALA A 436 -28.04 -2.61 -9.51
N VAL A 437 -27.72 -1.37 -9.86
CA VAL A 437 -28.69 -0.33 -10.19
C VAL A 437 -28.59 -0.02 -11.68
N VAL A 438 -29.72 -0.10 -12.37
CA VAL A 438 -29.84 0.28 -13.78
C VAL A 438 -30.71 1.52 -13.87
N ASP A 439 -30.14 2.63 -14.32
CA ASP A 439 -30.86 3.90 -14.48
C ASP A 439 -31.48 3.99 -15.88
N THR A 440 -32.80 4.13 -15.92
CA THR A 440 -33.59 4.21 -17.16
C THR A 440 -33.80 5.65 -17.64
N GLU A 441 -33.16 6.64 -17.05
CA GLU A 441 -33.33 8.06 -17.35
C GLU A 441 -32.01 8.81 -17.56
N ALA A 442 -30.91 8.37 -16.94
CA ALA A 442 -29.63 9.05 -17.03
C ALA A 442 -29.00 8.99 -18.44
N GLU A 443 -28.43 10.12 -18.86
CA GLU A 443 -27.70 10.22 -20.13
C GLU A 443 -26.22 9.83 -20.00
N ASN A 444 -25.66 9.94 -18.79
CA ASN A 444 -24.25 9.67 -18.50
C ASN A 444 -24.07 9.17 -17.06
N VAL A 445 -22.88 8.61 -16.79
CA VAL A 445 -22.53 8.00 -15.50
C VAL A 445 -22.61 9.01 -14.35
N THR A 446 -22.17 10.25 -14.59
CA THR A 446 -22.22 11.33 -13.59
C THR A 446 -23.64 11.59 -13.09
N GLY A 447 -24.64 11.54 -13.97
CA GLY A 447 -26.05 11.68 -13.61
C GLY A 447 -26.54 10.58 -12.67
N VAL A 448 -26.18 9.31 -12.95
CA VAL A 448 -26.52 8.17 -12.09
C VAL A 448 -25.84 8.29 -10.73
N VAL A 449 -24.55 8.60 -10.74
CA VAL A 449 -23.75 8.77 -9.52
C VAL A 449 -24.30 9.90 -8.64
N ALA A 450 -24.73 11.02 -9.24
CA ALA A 450 -25.34 12.12 -8.50
C ALA A 450 -26.67 11.72 -7.84
N LYS A 451 -27.53 10.96 -8.55
CA LYS A 451 -28.78 10.43 -7.97
C LYS A 451 -28.49 9.48 -6.79
N LEU A 452 -27.57 8.53 -6.97
CA LEU A 452 -27.17 7.61 -5.91
C LEU A 452 -26.57 8.34 -4.71
N ALA A 453 -25.75 9.37 -4.93
CA ALA A 453 -25.18 10.18 -3.87
C ALA A 453 -26.27 10.95 -3.11
N LYS A 454 -27.27 11.50 -3.80
CA LYS A 454 -28.42 12.16 -3.19
C LYS A 454 -29.20 11.20 -2.26
N ILE A 455 -29.46 9.98 -2.71
CA ILE A 455 -30.12 8.96 -1.87
C ILE A 455 -29.31 8.69 -0.59
N TRP A 456 -27.99 8.60 -0.69
CA TRP A 456 -27.15 8.44 0.50
C TRP A 456 -27.22 9.61 1.46
N ILE A 457 -27.18 10.84 0.96
CA ILE A 457 -27.35 12.07 1.76
C ILE A 457 -28.69 12.03 2.52
N GLU A 458 -29.77 11.62 1.85
CA GLU A 458 -31.10 11.44 2.46
C GLU A 458 -31.11 10.31 3.52
N VAL A 459 -30.45 9.17 3.27
CA VAL A 459 -30.33 8.04 4.22
C VAL A 459 -29.53 8.41 5.48
N TYR A 460 -28.54 9.29 5.34
CA TYR A 460 -27.79 9.83 6.47
C TYR A 460 -28.54 10.97 7.18
N GLY A 461 -29.54 11.56 6.54
CA GLY A 461 -30.31 12.68 7.10
C GLY A 461 -29.48 13.95 7.21
N VAL A 462 -28.55 14.16 6.27
CA VAL A 462 -27.65 15.32 6.21
C VAL A 462 -27.97 16.16 4.98
N GLU A 463 -27.50 17.41 4.94
CA GLU A 463 -27.77 18.32 3.82
C GLU A 463 -26.62 18.37 2.81
N CYS A 464 -25.40 18.07 3.24
CA CYS A 464 -24.21 18.20 2.39
C CYS A 464 -23.12 17.17 2.71
N ILE A 465 -22.11 17.11 1.84
CA ILE A 465 -20.95 16.22 1.98
C ILE A 465 -20.14 16.50 3.26
N HIS A 466 -20.09 17.75 3.74
CA HIS A 466 -19.35 18.10 4.95
C HIS A 466 -20.02 17.50 6.19
N GLU A 467 -21.33 17.64 6.33
CA GLU A 467 -22.10 16.99 7.40
C GLU A 467 -21.98 15.46 7.32
N LEU A 468 -22.01 14.90 6.12
CA LEU A 468 -21.78 13.47 5.91
C LEU A 468 -20.41 13.02 6.44
N CYS A 469 -19.34 13.77 6.13
CA CYS A 469 -18.00 13.51 6.66
C CYS A 469 -18.00 13.56 8.19
N ASN A 470 -18.64 14.56 8.80
CA ASN A 470 -18.72 14.69 10.25
C ASN A 470 -19.51 13.53 10.90
N GLU A 471 -20.64 13.14 10.32
CA GLU A 471 -21.45 12.01 10.78
C GLU A 471 -20.65 10.71 10.76
N ILE A 472 -19.91 10.44 9.69
CA ILE A 472 -19.13 9.22 9.51
C ILE A 472 -17.83 9.24 10.34
N ALA A 473 -17.21 10.42 10.53
CA ALA A 473 -16.01 10.56 11.35
C ALA A 473 -16.32 10.46 12.86
N ARG A 474 -17.52 10.86 13.30
CA ARG A 474 -17.89 10.98 14.72
C ARG A 474 -17.61 9.72 15.56
N PRO A 475 -17.93 8.49 15.13
CA PRO A 475 -17.60 7.29 15.90
C PRO A 475 -16.10 7.11 16.12
N TYR A 476 -15.28 7.40 15.10
CA TYR A 476 -13.83 7.27 15.16
C TYR A 476 -13.18 8.35 16.02
N VAL A 477 -13.74 9.57 16.03
CA VAL A 477 -13.32 10.63 16.94
C VAL A 477 -13.64 10.25 18.39
N LYS A 478 -14.85 9.72 18.64
CA LYS A 478 -15.27 9.27 19.98
C LYS A 478 -14.44 8.11 20.51
N SER A 479 -14.03 7.16 19.65
CA SER A 479 -13.13 6.06 20.06
C SER A 479 -11.68 6.50 20.23
N GLY A 480 -11.34 7.73 19.82
CA GLY A 480 -9.98 8.25 19.83
C GLY A 480 -9.14 7.75 18.65
N ASP A 481 -9.72 7.03 17.69
CA ASP A 481 -9.05 6.51 16.49
C ASP A 481 -8.85 7.56 15.39
N LEU A 482 -9.44 8.75 15.55
CA LEU A 482 -9.30 9.86 14.62
C LEU A 482 -9.08 11.17 15.41
N GLU A 483 -8.13 11.99 14.96
CA GLU A 483 -7.84 13.31 15.52
C GLU A 483 -8.47 14.40 14.69
N ILE A 484 -8.96 15.44 15.36
CA ILE A 484 -9.38 16.70 14.74
C ILE A 484 -8.33 17.74 15.13
N VAL A 485 -7.67 18.33 14.13
CA VAL A 485 -6.83 19.52 14.31
C VAL A 485 -7.58 20.71 13.74
N GLU A 486 -7.71 21.77 14.52
CA GLU A 486 -8.26 23.03 14.04
C GLU A 486 -7.15 23.76 13.24
N GLU A 487 -7.34 23.95 11.94
CA GLU A 487 -6.49 24.88 11.17
C GLU A 487 -7.04 26.31 11.31
N GLU A 488 -6.21 27.23 11.81
CA GLU A 488 -6.43 28.67 11.67
C GLU A 488 -6.07 29.09 10.23
N GLY A 489 -7.07 29.31 9.35
CA GLY A 489 -6.86 29.75 7.97
C GLY A 489 -7.99 30.62 7.44
N GLU A 490 -7.62 31.64 6.64
CA GLU A 490 -8.51 32.70 6.12
C GLU A 490 -9.68 32.16 5.27
N GLU A 491 -10.85 32.79 5.46
CA GLU A 491 -12.10 32.53 4.74
C GLU A 491 -11.96 32.88 3.25
N ASP A 492 -11.79 31.87 2.39
CA ASP A 492 -11.94 32.04 0.94
C ASP A 492 -13.44 32.02 0.58
N ALA A 493 -13.94 33.14 0.08
CA ALA A 493 -15.37 33.40 -0.19
C ALA A 493 -16.00 32.51 -1.30
N ASN A 494 -15.19 31.75 -2.05
CA ASN A 494 -15.69 30.74 -3.00
C ASN A 494 -15.74 29.31 -2.44
N ARG A 495 -15.37 29.11 -1.17
CA ARG A 495 -15.49 27.81 -0.49
C ARG A 495 -16.84 27.70 0.20
N ILE A 496 -17.54 26.60 -0.07
CA ILE A 496 -18.78 26.24 0.63
C ILE A 496 -18.40 25.88 2.08
N CYS A 497 -18.58 26.86 2.98
CA CYS A 497 -18.51 26.80 4.45
C CYS A 497 -17.12 26.92 5.13
N PRO A 498 -17.01 27.71 6.23
CA PRO A 498 -15.77 27.97 6.96
C PRO A 498 -15.53 26.91 8.06
N LYS A 499 -14.25 26.74 8.40
CA LYS A 499 -13.66 25.79 9.38
C LYS A 499 -13.50 24.36 8.88
N ARG A 500 -12.28 24.04 8.46
CA ARG A 500 -11.84 22.66 8.28
C ARG A 500 -11.33 22.17 9.63
N ASN A 501 -12.06 21.25 10.25
CA ASN A 501 -11.42 20.26 11.11
C ASN A 501 -10.52 19.42 10.20
N VAL A 502 -9.22 19.64 10.26
CA VAL A 502 -8.28 18.80 9.51
C VAL A 502 -8.17 17.49 10.24
N LEU A 503 -8.68 16.44 9.60
CA LEU A 503 -8.47 15.08 10.03
C LEU A 503 -7.07 14.70 9.56
N MET A 504 -6.09 14.86 10.45
CA MET A 504 -4.71 14.63 10.07
C MET A 504 -4.49 13.14 9.78
N PRO A 505 -3.92 12.78 8.62
CA PRO A 505 -3.25 11.51 8.52
C PRO A 505 -2.08 11.58 9.48
N GLY A 506 -2.00 10.68 10.45
CA GLY A 506 -0.85 10.59 11.37
C GLY A 506 0.48 10.27 10.67
N ALA A 507 0.59 10.41 9.34
CA ALA A 507 1.64 9.89 8.47
C ALA A 507 2.27 10.93 7.53
N ALA A 508 1.86 12.20 7.55
CA ALA A 508 2.54 13.26 6.80
C ALA A 508 3.84 13.67 7.53
N ALA A 509 4.86 12.82 7.45
CA ALA A 509 6.13 13.04 8.13
C ALA A 509 6.89 14.21 7.50
N ASP A 510 7.31 15.18 8.32
CA ASP A 510 8.56 15.88 8.07
C ASP A 510 9.69 14.86 8.29
N VAL A 511 10.18 14.28 7.21
CA VAL A 511 11.20 13.21 7.25
C VAL A 511 12.49 13.72 7.88
N HIS A 512 12.83 15.01 7.70
CA HIS A 512 14.03 15.61 8.30
C HIS A 512 13.87 15.80 9.81
N ALA A 513 12.71 16.28 10.28
CA ALA A 513 12.42 16.37 11.69
C ALA A 513 12.39 14.98 12.35
N SER A 514 11.77 14.01 11.69
CA SER A 514 11.69 12.62 12.16
C SER A 514 13.09 11.99 12.26
N TYR A 515 13.93 12.19 11.23
CA TYR A 515 15.31 11.72 11.22
C TYR A 515 16.10 12.31 12.39
N ARG A 516 16.10 13.64 12.55
CA ARG A 516 16.85 14.30 13.64
C ARG A 516 16.39 13.84 15.01
N ARG A 517 15.08 13.63 15.20
CA ARG A 517 14.50 13.20 16.47
C ARG A 517 14.86 11.75 16.81
N LEU A 518 14.84 10.84 15.84
CA LEU A 518 15.16 9.42 16.04
C LEU A 518 16.64 9.17 16.27
N TRP A 519 17.48 9.80 15.45
CA TRP A 519 18.90 9.49 15.37
C TRP A 519 19.77 10.49 16.14
N GLN A 520 19.17 11.57 16.66
CA GLN A 520 19.87 12.65 17.39
C GLN A 520 21.04 13.26 16.60
N LYS A 521 20.95 13.19 15.27
CA LYS A 521 21.95 13.73 14.33
C LYS A 521 21.27 14.21 13.06
N SER A 522 21.94 15.08 12.33
CA SER A 522 21.50 15.47 10.98
C SER A 522 21.86 14.37 9.97
N PRO A 523 21.08 14.20 8.88
CA PRO A 523 21.52 13.36 7.77
C PRO A 523 22.86 13.88 7.26
N CYS A 524 23.81 13.00 6.99
CA CYS A 524 25.06 13.39 6.36
C CYS A 524 24.78 13.70 4.87
N SER A 525 24.78 14.97 4.42
CA SER A 525 24.82 15.23 2.96
C SER A 525 26.23 15.10 2.44
N GLY A 526 26.35 14.34 1.35
CA GLY A 526 27.11 14.76 0.18
C GLY A 526 28.56 14.31 0.13
N ILE A 527 28.77 13.07 -0.31
CA ILE A 527 29.59 12.66 -1.46
C ILE A 527 29.04 11.28 -1.83
N PHE A 528 28.74 11.03 -3.10
CA PHE A 528 29.23 9.89 -3.90
C PHE A 528 28.76 10.16 -5.35
N ASP A 529 29.75 10.30 -6.23
CA ASP A 529 29.62 10.62 -7.65
C ASP A 529 28.82 9.56 -8.42
N ASP A 530 28.31 9.98 -9.59
CA ASP A 530 27.67 9.16 -10.63
C ASP A 530 28.45 7.86 -10.97
#